data_AF-A0A5T7HCP3-F1
#
_entry.id   AF-A0A5T7HCP3-F1
#
_cell.length_a   1.000
_cell.length_b   1.000
_cell.length_c   1.000
_cell.angle_alpha   90.00
_cell.angle_beta   90.00
_cell.angle_gamma   90.00
#
_symmetry.space_group_name_H-M   'P 1'
#
loop_
_entity.id
_entity.type
_entity.pdbx_description
1 polymer ?
#
loop_
_entity_poly.entity_id
_entity_poly.type
_entity_poly.pdbx_seq_one_letter_code
_entity_poly.pdbx_strand_id
1 'polypeptide(L)'
;MKQLPPDTPEQSLITQYKGPRLVVKAYAGTGKTTTLVKYAHNNLDSRILYLAYNRAIRDEAREKFPANVDCKTSHQLAYATIGRGYQHKLSGNLRLTDIAQAVNTKNWTFAKDILDTLNAFMCSADMRILYTHFARADTGKVLTSKQERYQIQVVEGAELIWKRMTNVQDPFPTVHDCYLKQYQLGMPNLSRRYTTILFDEAQDANPVT
;
A
#
# COMPACT_ATOMS: atom_id res chain seq x y z
N MET A 1 -23.24 -22.68 -9.62
CA MET A 1 -21.98 -22.01 -10.00
C MET A 1 -21.95 -21.88 -11.52
N LYS A 2 -21.63 -20.69 -12.06
CA LYS A 2 -21.39 -20.55 -13.51
C LYS A 2 -20.14 -21.37 -13.87
N GLN A 3 -20.23 -22.20 -14.89
CA GLN A 3 -19.10 -22.98 -15.39
C GLN A 3 -18.03 -22.02 -15.92
N LEU A 4 -16.79 -22.16 -15.45
CA LEU A 4 -15.67 -21.36 -15.95
C LEU A 4 -15.30 -21.84 -17.36
N PRO A 5 -14.93 -20.94 -18.29
CA PRO A 5 -14.52 -21.33 -19.63
C PRO A 5 -13.25 -22.20 -19.59
N PRO A 6 -13.00 -23.06 -20.59
CA PRO A 6 -11.76 -23.83 -20.66
C PRO A 6 -10.52 -22.93 -20.65
N ASP A 7 -9.39 -23.47 -20.21
CA ASP A 7 -8.10 -22.76 -20.23
C ASP A 7 -7.57 -22.65 -21.66
N THR A 8 -6.98 -21.51 -22.00
CA THR A 8 -6.02 -21.45 -23.11
C THR A 8 -4.73 -22.17 -22.71
N PRO A 9 -3.86 -22.55 -23.67
CA PRO A 9 -2.56 -23.15 -23.35
C PRO A 9 -1.74 -22.32 -22.35
N GLU A 10 -1.74 -21.00 -22.49
CA GLU A 10 -1.03 -20.07 -21.60
C GLU A 10 -1.68 -20.02 -20.22
N GLN A 11 -3.02 -20.00 -20.14
CA GLN A 11 -3.72 -20.03 -18.86
C GLN A 11 -3.46 -21.34 -18.11
N SER A 12 -3.41 -22.46 -18.82
CA SER A 12 -3.14 -23.78 -18.24
C SER A 12 -1.79 -23.84 -17.53
N LEU A 13 -0.75 -23.21 -18.12
CA LEU A 13 0.57 -23.11 -17.48
C LEU A 13 0.53 -22.34 -16.15
N ILE A 14 -0.38 -21.37 -16.02
CA ILE A 14 -0.58 -20.58 -14.81
C ILE A 14 -1.39 -21.39 -13.79
N THR A 15 -2.53 -21.96 -14.20
CA THR A 15 -3.48 -22.65 -13.31
C THR A 15 -2.90 -23.96 -12.75
N GLN A 16 -1.92 -24.56 -13.42
CA GLN A 16 -1.22 -25.77 -12.98
C GLN A 16 0.11 -25.49 -12.26
N TYR A 17 0.54 -24.23 -12.16
CA TYR A 17 1.82 -23.89 -11.56
C TYR A 17 1.90 -24.26 -10.06
N LYS A 18 2.99 -24.94 -9.66
CA LYS A 18 3.24 -25.39 -8.27
C LYS A 18 4.52 -24.85 -7.65
N GLY A 19 5.24 -23.96 -8.34
CA GLY A 19 6.47 -23.39 -7.82
C GLY A 19 6.24 -22.27 -6.79
N PRO A 20 7.33 -21.71 -6.22
CA PRO A 20 7.24 -20.74 -5.12
C PRO A 20 6.89 -19.32 -5.57
N ARG A 21 7.13 -18.96 -6.84
CA ARG A 21 6.88 -17.60 -7.36
C ARG A 21 6.67 -17.60 -8.86
N LEU A 22 5.52 -17.09 -9.29
CA LEU A 22 5.19 -16.86 -10.70
C LEU A 22 4.89 -15.39 -10.93
N VAL A 23 5.45 -14.83 -12.01
CA VAL A 23 5.09 -13.49 -12.50
C VAL A 23 4.49 -13.66 -13.88
N VAL A 24 3.25 -13.18 -14.04
CA VAL A 24 2.51 -13.27 -15.30
C VAL A 24 2.44 -11.88 -15.92
N LYS A 25 2.96 -11.74 -17.14
CA LYS A 25 2.73 -10.54 -17.96
C LYS A 25 1.46 -10.74 -18.77
N ALA A 26 0.43 -9.97 -18.46
CA ALA A 26 -0.88 -10.10 -19.09
C ALA A 26 -1.44 -8.71 -19.44
N TYR A 27 -1.91 -8.58 -20.67
CA TYR A 27 -2.48 -7.32 -21.18
C TYR A 27 -3.92 -7.11 -20.69
N ALA A 28 -4.45 -5.90 -20.89
CA ALA A 28 -5.84 -5.62 -20.62
C ALA A 28 -6.76 -6.59 -21.41
N GLY A 29 -7.80 -7.10 -20.76
CA GLY A 29 -8.77 -8.00 -21.38
C GLY A 29 -8.35 -9.47 -21.55
N THR A 30 -7.14 -9.88 -21.14
CA THR A 30 -6.69 -11.29 -21.29
C THR A 30 -7.20 -12.25 -20.21
N GLY A 31 -8.13 -11.80 -19.37
CA GLY A 31 -8.73 -12.63 -18.33
C GLY A 31 -7.85 -12.89 -17.10
N LYS A 32 -6.99 -11.94 -16.71
CA LYS A 32 -6.12 -12.00 -15.51
C LYS A 32 -6.84 -12.55 -14.27
N THR A 33 -7.89 -11.87 -13.83
CA THR A 33 -8.67 -12.27 -12.65
C THR A 33 -9.33 -13.63 -12.86
N THR A 34 -9.83 -13.94 -14.06
CA THR A 34 -10.42 -15.25 -14.38
C THR A 34 -9.40 -16.37 -14.24
N THR A 35 -8.16 -16.18 -14.70
CA THR A 35 -7.07 -17.14 -14.55
C THR A 35 -6.74 -17.38 -13.07
N LEU A 36 -6.72 -16.31 -12.25
CA LEU A 36 -6.51 -16.44 -10.80
C LEU A 36 -7.65 -17.17 -10.09
N VAL A 37 -8.90 -16.94 -10.50
CA VAL A 37 -10.07 -17.69 -9.99
C VAL A 37 -9.94 -19.19 -10.32
N LYS A 38 -9.56 -19.52 -11.55
CA LYS A 38 -9.33 -20.92 -11.96
C LYS A 38 -8.17 -21.56 -11.18
N TYR A 39 -7.08 -20.84 -10.97
CA TYR A 39 -5.99 -21.28 -10.12
C TYR A 39 -6.48 -21.63 -8.70
N ALA A 40 -7.31 -20.77 -8.11
CA ALA A 40 -7.87 -21.04 -6.78
C ALA A 40 -8.76 -22.30 -6.74
N HIS A 41 -9.56 -22.54 -7.79
CA HIS A 41 -10.36 -23.77 -7.92
C HIS A 41 -9.52 -25.04 -8.07
N ASN A 42 -8.32 -24.95 -8.66
CA ASN A 42 -7.39 -26.08 -8.74
C ASN A 42 -6.62 -26.32 -7.42
N ASN A 43 -6.79 -25.46 -6.42
CA ASN A 43 -6.04 -25.48 -5.17
C ASN A 43 -6.98 -25.26 -3.96
N LEU A 44 -8.11 -25.99 -3.90
CA LEU A 44 -9.12 -25.82 -2.84
C LEU A 44 -8.61 -26.11 -1.43
N ASP A 45 -7.59 -26.97 -1.30
CA ASP A 45 -6.96 -27.29 0.00
C ASP A 45 -5.99 -26.19 0.48
N SER A 46 -5.70 -25.19 -0.35
CA SER A 46 -4.82 -24.08 0.00
C SER A 46 -5.58 -22.94 0.68
N ARG A 47 -4.90 -22.24 1.61
CA ARG A 47 -5.42 -21.00 2.21
C ARG A 47 -4.88 -19.82 1.40
N ILE A 48 -5.74 -19.20 0.60
CA ILE A 48 -5.30 -18.24 -0.41
C ILE A 48 -5.68 -16.82 0.04
N LEU A 49 -4.74 -15.88 -0.09
CA LEU A 49 -5.02 -14.45 -0.03
C LEU A 49 -5.02 -13.89 -1.46
N TYR A 50 -6.14 -13.31 -1.89
CA TYR A 50 -6.19 -12.50 -3.09
C TYR A 50 -6.08 -11.03 -2.71
N LEU A 51 -5.02 -10.37 -3.19
CA LEU A 51 -4.80 -8.94 -3.05
C LEU A 51 -5.26 -8.21 -4.30
N ALA A 52 -6.28 -7.37 -4.13
CA ALA A 52 -6.80 -6.48 -5.16
C ALA A 52 -6.23 -5.07 -5.00
N TYR A 53 -5.99 -4.40 -6.13
CA TYR A 53 -5.56 -3.00 -6.15
C TYR A 53 -6.59 -2.04 -5.52
N ASN A 54 -7.87 -2.22 -5.84
CA ASN A 54 -8.93 -1.34 -5.36
C ASN A 54 -10.17 -2.10 -4.84
N ARG A 55 -11.07 -1.36 -4.20
CA ARG A 55 -12.28 -1.92 -3.58
C ARG A 55 -13.24 -2.57 -4.58
N ALA A 56 -13.39 -1.99 -5.77
CA ALA A 56 -14.29 -2.50 -6.80
C ALA A 56 -13.81 -3.86 -7.33
N ILE A 57 -12.52 -3.98 -7.67
CA ILE A 57 -11.89 -5.24 -8.10
C ILE A 57 -12.05 -6.31 -7.01
N ARG A 58 -11.83 -5.93 -5.74
CA ARG A 58 -12.05 -6.84 -4.61
C ARG A 58 -13.49 -7.34 -4.53
N ASP A 59 -14.48 -6.46 -4.65
CA ASP A 59 -15.89 -6.86 -4.58
C ASP A 59 -16.26 -7.84 -5.69
N GLU A 60 -15.86 -7.52 -6.92
CA GLU A 60 -16.03 -8.41 -8.06
C GLU A 60 -15.35 -9.77 -7.85
N ALA A 61 -14.13 -9.76 -7.29
CA ALA A 61 -13.40 -10.98 -6.96
C ALA A 61 -14.14 -11.83 -5.92
N ARG A 62 -14.70 -11.24 -4.85
CA ARG A 62 -15.42 -11.99 -3.80
C ARG A 62 -16.60 -12.79 -4.33
N GLU A 63 -17.23 -12.35 -5.41
CA GLU A 63 -18.34 -13.07 -6.04
C GLU A 63 -17.87 -14.26 -6.89
N LYS A 64 -16.61 -14.24 -7.35
CA LYS A 64 -16.05 -15.21 -8.30
C LYS A 64 -15.13 -16.25 -7.67
N PHE A 65 -14.37 -15.87 -6.64
CA PHE A 65 -13.41 -16.77 -6.00
C PHE A 65 -14.11 -17.80 -5.09
N PRO A 66 -13.54 -19.02 -4.96
CA PRO A 66 -14.02 -20.03 -4.03
C PRO A 66 -13.80 -19.64 -2.56
N ALA A 67 -14.49 -20.34 -1.65
CA ALA A 67 -14.53 -20.03 -0.22
C ALA A 67 -13.17 -20.12 0.51
N ASN A 68 -12.18 -20.81 -0.06
CA ASN A 68 -10.82 -20.91 0.50
C ASN A 68 -9.95 -19.66 0.22
N VAL A 69 -10.51 -18.64 -0.45
CA VAL A 69 -9.80 -17.40 -0.80
C VAL A 69 -10.34 -16.22 -0.01
N ASP A 70 -9.45 -15.55 0.72
CA ASP A 70 -9.70 -14.23 1.29
C ASP A 70 -9.38 -13.14 0.27
N CYS A 71 -10.39 -12.45 -0.24
CA CYS A 71 -10.18 -11.27 -1.10
C CYS A 71 -10.10 -9.99 -0.26
N LYS A 72 -8.97 -9.28 -0.31
CA LYS A 72 -8.72 -8.04 0.44
C LYS A 72 -7.94 -7.04 -0.41
N THR A 73 -8.04 -5.76 -0.08
CA THR A 73 -7.01 -4.79 -0.49
C THR A 73 -5.90 -4.73 0.57
N SER A 74 -4.73 -4.20 0.21
CA SER A 74 -3.61 -3.99 1.15
C SER A 74 -4.03 -3.17 2.36
N HIS A 75 -4.79 -2.09 2.14
CA HIS A 75 -5.36 -1.27 3.22
C HIS A 75 -6.30 -2.05 4.12
N GLN A 76 -7.10 -2.99 3.61
CA GLN A 76 -7.98 -3.80 4.46
C GLN A 76 -7.20 -4.77 5.34
N LEU A 77 -6.11 -5.34 4.80
CA LEU A 77 -5.21 -6.21 5.56
C LEU A 77 -4.53 -5.44 6.70
N ALA A 78 -4.02 -4.24 6.40
CA ALA A 78 -3.41 -3.36 7.38
C ALA A 78 -4.43 -2.79 8.39
N TYR A 79 -5.64 -2.44 7.94
CA TYR A 79 -6.69 -1.89 8.81
C TYR A 79 -7.12 -2.86 9.89
N ALA A 80 -7.25 -4.14 9.55
CA ALA A 80 -7.63 -5.18 10.50
C ALA A 80 -6.64 -5.35 11.66
N THR A 81 -5.37 -5.01 11.44
CA THR A 81 -4.27 -5.24 12.39
C THR A 81 -3.87 -3.97 13.13
N ILE A 82 -3.77 -2.84 12.42
CA ILE A 82 -3.27 -1.57 12.95
C ILE A 82 -4.35 -0.48 12.86
N GLY A 83 -5.02 -0.36 11.71
CA GLY A 83 -5.91 0.78 11.42
C GLY A 83 -7.10 0.95 12.37
N ARG A 84 -7.62 -0.12 12.97
CA ARG A 84 -8.73 -0.04 13.96
C ARG A 84 -8.43 0.90 15.13
N GLY A 85 -7.18 0.93 15.61
CA GLY A 85 -6.79 1.81 16.72
C GLY A 85 -6.94 3.29 16.40
N TYR A 86 -6.88 3.65 15.11
CA TYR A 86 -6.94 5.02 14.63
C TYR A 86 -8.33 5.47 14.19
N GLN A 87 -9.37 4.62 14.28
CA GLN A 87 -10.70 4.93 13.74
C GLN A 87 -11.25 6.29 14.20
N HIS A 88 -10.97 6.69 15.43
CA HIS A 88 -11.43 7.95 16.03
C HIS A 88 -10.77 9.21 15.43
N LYS A 89 -9.62 9.07 14.76
CA LYS A 89 -8.82 10.17 14.19
C LYS A 89 -8.49 9.95 12.70
N LEU A 90 -9.14 8.98 12.07
CA LEU A 90 -8.93 8.65 10.67
C LEU A 90 -9.65 9.65 9.77
N SER A 91 -8.87 10.37 8.97
CA SER A 91 -9.34 11.33 7.96
C SER A 91 -9.13 10.75 6.56
N GLY A 92 -9.93 11.20 5.60
CA GLY A 92 -9.73 10.87 4.19
C GLY A 92 -8.42 11.42 3.64
N ASN A 93 -8.00 12.61 4.09
CA ASN A 93 -6.77 13.29 3.66
C ASN A 93 -6.16 14.12 4.80
N LEU A 94 -4.84 14.35 4.75
CA LEU A 94 -4.14 15.31 5.60
C LEU A 94 -4.34 16.73 5.06
N ARG A 95 -4.78 17.67 5.90
CA ARG A 95 -4.94 19.06 5.50
C ARG A 95 -3.66 19.83 5.76
N LEU A 96 -3.29 20.72 4.84
CA LEU A 96 -2.13 21.61 5.01
C LEU A 96 -2.27 22.50 6.25
N THR A 97 -3.49 22.89 6.62
CA THR A 97 -3.77 23.66 7.84
C THR A 97 -3.34 22.93 9.10
N ASP A 98 -3.63 21.62 9.18
CA ASP A 98 -3.32 20.80 10.34
C ASP A 98 -1.80 20.66 10.48
N ILE A 99 -1.10 20.43 9.37
CA ILE A 99 0.36 20.36 9.32
C ILE A 99 0.97 21.70 9.73
N ALA A 100 0.52 22.81 9.12
CA ALA A 100 1.06 24.13 9.39
C ALA A 100 0.90 24.53 10.87
N GLN A 101 -0.25 24.21 11.46
CA GLN A 101 -0.50 24.41 12.89
C GLN A 101 0.40 23.52 13.75
N ALA A 102 0.56 22.24 13.40
CA ALA A 102 1.36 21.29 14.17
C ALA A 102 2.86 21.63 14.17
N VAL A 103 3.39 22.21 13.10
CA VAL A 103 4.78 22.71 13.03
C VAL A 103 4.92 24.21 13.34
N ASN A 104 3.85 24.86 13.77
CA ASN A 104 3.79 26.29 14.09
C ASN A 104 4.40 27.20 13.01
N THR A 105 3.98 27.04 11.75
CA THR A 105 4.47 27.83 10.62
C THR A 105 3.35 28.59 9.92
N LYS A 106 3.70 29.76 9.37
CA LYS A 106 2.86 30.49 8.40
C LYS A 106 3.33 30.27 6.95
N ASN A 107 4.41 29.51 6.76
CA ASN A 107 4.96 29.21 5.44
C ASN A 107 4.24 27.99 4.86
N TRP A 108 3.27 28.26 3.97
CA TRP A 108 2.50 27.22 3.29
C TRP A 108 3.35 26.30 2.41
N THR A 109 4.41 26.82 1.81
CA THR A 109 5.36 26.02 1.02
C THR A 109 6.07 25.00 1.89
N PHE A 110 6.47 25.39 3.11
CA PHE A 110 7.09 24.48 4.06
C PHE A 110 6.13 23.37 4.50
N ALA A 111 4.87 23.73 4.83
CA ALA A 111 3.85 22.73 5.16
C ALA A 111 3.55 21.77 3.99
N LYS A 112 3.55 22.28 2.75
CA LYS A 112 3.37 21.46 1.54
C LYS A 112 4.54 20.51 1.31
N ASP A 113 5.76 21.00 1.47
CA ASP A 113 6.98 20.21 1.32
C ASP A 113 7.05 19.09 2.38
N ILE A 114 6.58 19.35 3.60
CA ILE A 114 6.41 18.31 4.65
C ILE A 114 5.40 17.25 4.20
N LEU A 115 4.22 17.67 3.74
CA LEU A 115 3.17 16.74 3.29
C LEU A 115 3.68 15.84 2.15
N ASP A 116 4.36 16.43 1.17
CA ASP A 116 4.88 15.70 0.01
C ASP A 116 5.99 14.73 0.41
N THR A 117 6.90 15.15 1.30
CA THR A 117 7.95 14.29 1.86
C THR A 117 7.34 13.09 2.60
N LEU A 118 6.29 13.34 3.39
CA LEU A 118 5.60 12.30 4.14
C LEU A 118 4.86 11.32 3.20
N ASN A 119 4.18 11.83 2.18
CA ASN A 119 3.52 10.99 1.17
C ASN A 119 4.54 10.14 0.39
N ALA A 120 5.68 10.72 0.01
CA ALA A 120 6.77 9.98 -0.63
C ALA A 120 7.27 8.83 0.25
N PHE A 121 7.47 9.07 1.55
CA PHE A 121 7.82 8.02 2.51
C PHE A 121 6.72 6.96 2.65
N MET A 122 5.46 7.37 2.78
CA MET A 122 4.32 6.45 2.92
C MET A 122 4.07 5.60 1.67
N CYS A 123 4.67 5.95 0.54
CA CYS A 123 4.64 5.20 -0.72
C CYS A 123 5.97 4.47 -1.03
N SER A 124 7.03 4.61 -0.22
CA SER A 124 8.32 3.97 -0.47
C SER A 124 8.52 2.67 0.31
N ALA A 125 9.52 1.87 -0.06
CA ALA A 125 9.94 0.69 0.70
C ALA A 125 10.84 1.02 1.90
N ASP A 126 11.21 2.29 2.09
CA ASP A 126 12.20 2.69 3.10
C ASP A 126 11.66 2.54 4.52
N MET A 127 12.55 2.19 5.45
CA MET A 127 12.18 1.94 6.86
C MET A 127 12.08 3.23 7.71
N ARG A 128 12.49 4.37 7.15
CA ARG A 128 12.46 5.69 7.80
C ARG A 128 12.30 6.79 6.74
N ILE A 129 11.95 7.99 7.18
CA ILE A 129 11.93 9.18 6.31
C ILE A 129 13.38 9.53 5.96
N LEU A 130 13.66 9.70 4.68
CA LEU A 130 14.98 10.02 4.15
C LEU A 130 14.94 11.36 3.42
N TYR A 131 16.10 11.99 3.30
CA TYR A 131 16.26 13.23 2.53
C TYR A 131 15.88 13.07 1.05
N THR A 132 15.95 11.85 0.50
CA THR A 132 15.51 11.50 -0.86
C THR A 132 13.99 11.56 -1.05
N HIS A 133 13.20 11.54 0.04
CA HIS A 133 11.75 11.74 -0.04
C HIS A 133 11.35 13.19 -0.28
N PHE A 134 12.26 14.14 -0.03
CA PHE A 134 12.04 15.54 -0.36
C PHE A 134 12.19 15.74 -1.88
N ALA A 135 11.06 15.88 -2.58
CA ALA A 135 11.02 15.89 -4.05
C ALA A 135 11.87 17.00 -4.72
N ARG A 136 12.14 18.12 -4.03
CA ARG A 136 12.96 19.22 -4.57
C ARG A 136 14.46 19.04 -4.35
N ALA A 137 14.88 17.95 -3.71
CA ALA A 137 16.30 17.65 -3.50
C ALA A 137 17.02 17.29 -4.79
N ASP A 138 16.33 16.61 -5.71
CA ASP A 138 16.95 16.00 -6.88
C ASP A 138 16.83 16.91 -8.12
N THR A 139 17.69 17.92 -8.18
CA THR A 139 17.83 18.78 -9.38
C THR A 139 19.09 18.44 -10.19
N GLY A 140 19.82 17.39 -9.83
CA GLY A 140 21.14 17.08 -10.38
C GLY A 140 22.23 18.13 -10.07
N LYS A 141 21.94 19.09 -9.19
CA LYS A 141 22.86 20.17 -8.79
C LYS A 141 23.25 20.02 -7.33
N VAL A 142 24.48 20.42 -7.00
CA VAL A 142 24.94 20.52 -5.61
C VAL A 142 24.08 21.54 -4.87
N LEU A 143 23.52 21.13 -3.73
CA LEU A 143 22.71 22.00 -2.88
C LEU A 143 23.58 23.07 -2.22
N THR A 144 23.04 24.29 -2.13
CA THR A 144 23.63 25.33 -1.28
C THR A 144 23.36 25.01 0.19
N SER A 145 24.18 25.52 1.12
CA SER A 145 23.96 25.30 2.56
C SER A 145 22.60 25.79 3.07
N LYS A 146 21.98 26.77 2.38
CA LYS A 146 20.60 27.20 2.68
C LYS A 146 19.57 26.14 2.27
N GLN A 147 19.75 25.51 1.12
CA GLN A 147 18.88 24.43 0.64
C GLN A 147 19.03 23.16 1.49
N GLU A 148 20.25 22.81 1.89
CA GLU A 148 20.50 21.69 2.81
C GLU A 148 19.79 21.91 4.15
N ARG A 149 19.94 23.09 4.76
CA ARG A 149 19.23 23.43 6.01
C ARG A 149 17.72 23.35 5.84
N TYR A 150 17.19 23.84 4.73
CA TYR A 150 15.75 23.78 4.46
C TYR A 150 15.26 22.34 4.32
N GLN A 151 16.00 21.48 3.60
CA GLN A 151 15.67 20.06 3.47
C GLN A 151 15.68 19.35 4.82
N ILE A 152 16.68 19.61 5.67
CA ILE A 152 16.75 19.06 7.03
C ILE A 152 15.49 19.45 7.81
N GLN A 153 15.11 20.74 7.80
CA GLN A 153 13.91 21.22 8.48
C GLN A 153 12.63 20.55 7.96
N VAL A 154 12.52 20.31 6.65
CA VAL A 154 11.36 19.62 6.06
C VAL A 154 11.28 18.17 6.53
N VAL A 155 12.41 17.45 6.54
CA VAL A 155 12.47 16.07 7.02
C VAL A 155 12.14 15.97 8.51
N GLU A 156 12.72 16.84 9.34
CA GLU A 156 12.39 16.92 10.78
C GLU A 156 10.91 17.23 11.01
N GLY A 157 10.34 18.13 10.20
CA GLY A 157 8.91 18.42 10.22
C GLY A 157 8.06 17.20 9.85
N ALA A 158 8.46 16.45 8.81
CA ALA A 158 7.78 15.22 8.41
C ALA A 158 7.88 14.13 9.49
N GLU A 159 9.01 13.98 10.17
CA GLU A 159 9.18 13.07 11.30
C GLU A 159 8.28 13.45 12.48
N LEU A 160 8.17 14.74 12.79
CA LEU A 160 7.25 15.23 13.81
C LEU A 160 5.80 14.86 13.47
N ILE A 161 5.35 15.15 12.24
CA ILE A 161 3.99 14.82 11.80
C ILE A 161 3.75 13.31 11.82
N TRP A 162 4.70 12.51 11.33
CA TRP A 162 4.64 11.05 11.38
C TRP A 162 4.46 10.53 12.80
N LYS A 163 5.25 11.03 13.76
CA LYS A 163 5.13 10.66 15.19
C LYS A 163 3.74 10.96 15.75
N ARG A 164 3.14 12.09 15.37
CA ARG A 164 1.77 12.46 15.80
C ARG A 164 0.70 11.59 15.15
N MET A 165 0.85 11.29 13.86
CA MET A 165 -0.08 10.41 13.13
C MET A 165 -0.07 8.98 13.64
N THR A 166 1.10 8.47 14.04
CA THR A 166 1.33 7.12 14.56
C THR A 166 1.15 7.00 16.07
N ASN A 167 0.86 8.10 16.77
CA ASN A 167 0.44 8.04 18.15
C ASN A 167 -1.09 7.93 18.22
N VAL A 168 -1.58 6.81 18.73
CA VAL A 168 -3.03 6.54 18.90
C VAL A 168 -3.69 7.55 19.85
N GLN A 169 -2.96 8.10 20.82
CA GLN A 169 -3.51 9.03 21.82
C GLN A 169 -3.39 10.51 21.41
N ASP A 170 -2.62 10.82 20.36
CA ASP A 170 -2.53 12.20 19.84
C ASP A 170 -3.76 12.49 18.97
N PRO A 171 -4.48 13.60 19.15
CA PRO A 171 -5.67 13.92 18.34
C PRO A 171 -5.34 14.30 16.89
N PHE A 172 -4.08 14.50 16.52
CA PHE A 172 -3.67 14.87 15.16
C PHE A 172 -4.17 13.85 14.13
N PRO A 173 -4.88 14.24 13.05
CA PRO A 173 -5.47 13.31 12.10
C PRO A 173 -4.48 12.32 11.49
N THR A 174 -4.93 11.11 11.20
CA THR A 174 -4.17 10.14 10.40
C THR A 174 -4.92 9.78 9.12
N VAL A 175 -4.27 9.06 8.21
CA VAL A 175 -4.84 8.64 6.91
C VAL A 175 -4.61 7.16 6.66
N HIS A 176 -5.28 6.61 5.65
CA HIS A 176 -5.21 5.19 5.32
C HIS A 176 -3.79 4.71 5.00
N ASP A 177 -2.99 5.53 4.32
CA ASP A 177 -1.61 5.20 3.97
C ASP A 177 -0.68 5.16 5.19
N CYS A 178 -1.02 5.86 6.28
CA CYS A 178 -0.21 5.86 7.49
C CYS A 178 -0.22 4.51 8.19
N TYR A 179 -1.40 3.92 8.41
CA TYR A 179 -1.46 2.60 9.03
C TYR A 179 -1.00 1.50 8.06
N LEU A 180 -1.14 1.70 6.74
CA LEU A 180 -0.59 0.78 5.74
C LEU A 180 0.93 0.79 5.79
N LYS A 181 1.55 1.98 5.85
CA LYS A 181 2.99 2.12 6.03
C LYS A 181 3.46 1.51 7.35
N GLN A 182 2.76 1.74 8.47
CA GLN A 182 3.06 1.05 9.74
C GLN A 182 2.97 -0.48 9.61
N TYR A 183 2.00 -1.00 8.86
CA TYR A 183 1.85 -2.43 8.63
C TYR A 183 3.04 -2.99 7.86
N GLN A 184 3.48 -2.32 6.79
CA GLN A 184 4.70 -2.67 6.05
C GLN A 184 5.95 -2.63 6.93
N LEU A 185 6.13 -1.57 7.74
CA LEU A 185 7.25 -1.44 8.68
C LEU A 185 7.26 -2.55 9.73
N GLY A 186 6.09 -3.09 10.08
CA GLY A 186 5.95 -4.23 10.98
C GLY A 186 6.39 -5.57 10.39
N MET A 187 6.80 -5.61 9.11
CA MET A 187 7.22 -6.81 8.38
C MET A 187 6.29 -8.01 8.63
N PRO A 188 5.02 -7.91 8.20
CA PRO A 188 3.98 -8.81 8.63
C PRO A 188 4.21 -10.20 8.04
N ASN A 189 4.21 -11.23 8.89
CA ASN A 189 4.33 -12.60 8.44
C ASN A 189 2.96 -13.19 8.10
N LEU A 190 2.66 -13.24 6.81
CA LEU A 190 1.40 -13.79 6.28
C LEU A 190 1.37 -15.32 6.17
N SER A 191 2.52 -16.01 6.24
CA SER A 191 2.59 -17.46 6.02
C SER A 191 1.84 -18.28 7.07
N ARG A 192 1.64 -17.69 8.26
CA ARG A 192 0.82 -18.30 9.32
C ARG A 192 -0.64 -18.44 8.91
N ARG A 193 -1.16 -17.53 8.07
CA ARG A 193 -2.59 -17.49 7.66
C ARG A 193 -2.83 -17.95 6.23
N TYR A 194 -1.85 -17.76 5.35
CA TYR A 194 -1.99 -18.06 3.93
C TYR A 194 -0.80 -18.87 3.43
N THR A 195 -1.09 -19.87 2.60
CA THR A 195 -0.07 -20.66 1.89
C THR A 195 0.24 -20.06 0.53
N THR A 196 -0.68 -19.27 -0.03
CA THR A 196 -0.56 -18.67 -1.36
C THR A 196 -1.09 -17.24 -1.35
N ILE A 197 -0.39 -16.35 -2.05
CA ILE A 197 -0.84 -14.98 -2.31
C ILE A 197 -1.01 -14.81 -3.82
N LEU A 198 -2.20 -14.42 -4.24
CA LEU A 198 -2.51 -14.01 -5.60
C LEU A 198 -2.58 -12.49 -5.62
N PHE A 199 -1.73 -11.85 -6.42
CA PHE A 199 -1.69 -10.39 -6.51
C PHE A 199 -2.10 -9.96 -7.91
N ASP A 200 -3.24 -9.28 -8.01
CA ASP A 200 -3.80 -8.78 -9.27
C ASP A 200 -3.50 -7.29 -9.46
N GLU A 201 -3.31 -6.88 -10.71
CA GLU A 201 -2.89 -5.53 -11.10
C GLU A 201 -1.65 -5.03 -10.35
N ALA A 202 -0.70 -5.92 -10.09
CA ALA A 202 0.52 -5.63 -9.34
C ALA A 202 1.40 -4.52 -9.98
N GLN A 203 1.23 -4.24 -11.28
CA GLN A 203 1.91 -3.12 -11.94
C GLN A 203 1.45 -1.75 -11.46
N ASP A 204 0.23 -1.64 -10.92
CA ASP A 204 -0.34 -0.39 -10.41
C ASP A 204 -0.04 -0.20 -8.91
N ALA A 205 0.63 -1.17 -8.29
CA ALA A 205 1.02 -1.14 -6.89
C ALA A 205 2.20 -0.18 -6.62
N ASN A 206 2.31 0.27 -5.37
CA ASN A 206 3.47 1.01 -4.89
C ASN A 206 4.40 0.08 -4.06
N PRO A 207 5.65 0.47 -3.81
CA PRO A 207 6.61 -0.31 -3.02
C PRO A 207 6.21 -0.73 -1.59
N VAL A 208 5.09 -0.24 -1.07
CA VAL A 208 4.59 -0.55 0.29
C VAL A 208 3.73 -1.82 0.30
N THR A 209 3.11 -2.13 -0.84
CA THR A 209 2.26 -3.32 -1.04
C THR A 209 3.09 -4.48 -1.54
#